data_AF-A0A924ARP7-F1
#
_entry.id   AF-A0A924ARP7-F1
#
_cell.length_a   1.000
_cell.length_b   1.000
_cell.length_c   1.000
_cell.angle_alpha   90.00
_cell.angle_beta   90.00
_cell.angle_gamma   90.00
#
_symmetry.space_group_name_H-M   'P 1'
#
loop_
_entity.id
_entity.type
_entity.pdbx_description
1 polymer ?
#
loop_
_entity_poly.entity_id
_entity_poly.type
_entity_poly.pdbx_seq_one_letter_code
_entity_poly.pdbx_strand_id
1 'polypeptide(L)'
;MPGATPQPAQPLTGFERIGIRYGLWVGTAYIAFFLLMKVLGLHERTEVAYVNGIFLVAGIILALREYKRVTQNRIDYLPGLGIGFLTSLVSSVILALFFIGYSTFDKEFASHVMTANLYGIQLSVLMIFLVIVLHGTVAGTFVGFIAMQFFKRPDHQLRGDSDV
;
A
#
# COMPACT_ATOMS: atom_id res chain seq x y z
N MET A 1 -41.36 -11.16 7.15
CA MET A 1 -39.95 -11.12 6.74
C MET A 1 -39.48 -9.68 6.90
N PRO A 2 -38.50 -9.37 7.77
CA PRO A 2 -38.01 -7.99 7.92
C PRO A 2 -37.33 -7.57 6.61
N GLY A 3 -37.88 -6.56 5.95
CA GLY A 3 -37.31 -6.01 4.73
C GLY A 3 -35.92 -5.46 5.04
N ALA A 4 -34.92 -5.93 4.29
CA ALA A 4 -33.60 -5.33 4.29
C ALA A 4 -33.76 -3.89 3.76
N THR A 5 -33.81 -2.93 4.66
CA THR A 5 -33.75 -1.51 4.29
C THR A 5 -32.47 -1.28 3.51
N PRO A 6 -32.53 -0.71 2.28
CA PRO A 6 -31.33 -0.38 1.52
C PRO A 6 -30.43 0.51 2.37
N GLN A 7 -29.21 0.02 2.63
CA GLN A 7 -28.24 0.78 3.39
C GLN A 7 -27.90 2.04 2.60
N PRO A 8 -28.04 3.25 3.18
CA PRO A 8 -27.80 4.48 2.44
C PRO A 8 -26.36 4.50 1.95
N ALA A 9 -26.16 4.85 0.68
CA ALA A 9 -24.84 4.99 0.08
C ALA A 9 -24.02 5.97 0.94
N GLN A 10 -23.02 5.44 1.65
CA GLN A 10 -22.15 6.27 2.48
C GLN A 10 -21.44 7.27 1.57
N PRO A 11 -21.38 8.56 1.95
CA PRO A 11 -20.75 9.57 1.12
C PRO A 11 -19.28 9.22 0.84
N LEU A 12 -18.81 9.51 -0.36
CA LEU A 12 -17.43 9.30 -0.86
C LEU A 12 -16.34 10.07 -0.07
N THR A 13 -16.70 10.65 1.08
CA THR A 13 -15.79 11.10 2.13
C THR A 13 -15.25 9.93 2.98
N GLY A 14 -15.42 8.71 2.47
CA GLY A 14 -15.05 7.42 3.06
C GLY A 14 -13.62 6.98 2.74
N PHE A 15 -13.40 5.70 2.91
CA PHE A 15 -12.11 5.01 2.93
C PHE A 15 -11.18 5.29 1.72
N GLU A 16 -11.74 5.69 0.57
CA GLU A 16 -11.01 5.98 -0.66
C GLU A 16 -10.06 7.15 -0.51
N ARG A 17 -10.54 8.28 0.05
CA ARG A 17 -9.71 9.47 0.28
C ARG A 17 -8.56 9.17 1.22
N ILE A 18 -8.81 8.34 2.24
CA ILE A 18 -7.79 7.91 3.20
C ILE A 18 -6.76 7.03 2.48
N GLY A 19 -7.20 6.00 1.75
CA GLY A 19 -6.32 5.11 1.01
C GLY A 19 -5.42 5.86 0.02
N ILE A 20 -5.98 6.78 -0.78
CA ILE A 20 -5.20 7.58 -1.73
C ILE A 20 -4.18 8.47 -1.02
N ARG A 21 -4.59 9.17 0.05
CA ARG A 21 -3.70 10.05 0.81
C ARG A 21 -2.52 9.26 1.38
N TYR A 22 -2.78 8.15 2.06
CA TYR A 22 -1.72 7.31 2.63
C TYR A 22 -0.88 6.63 1.56
N GLY A 23 -1.46 6.25 0.42
CA GLY A 23 -0.72 5.73 -0.73
C GLY A 23 0.27 6.73 -1.31
N LEU A 24 -0.08 8.02 -1.35
CA LEU A 24 0.85 9.10 -1.73
C LEU A 24 2.03 9.18 -0.76
N TRP A 25 1.77 9.18 0.55
CA TRP A 25 2.84 9.22 1.57
C TRP A 25 3.78 8.02 1.46
N VAL A 26 3.23 6.81 1.29
CA VAL A 26 4.02 5.58 1.12
C VAL A 26 4.82 5.62 -0.18
N GLY A 27 4.21 6.04 -1.29
CA GLY A 27 4.92 6.20 -2.57
C GLY A 27 6.08 7.19 -2.47
N THR A 28 5.89 8.33 -1.81
CA THR A 28 6.98 9.29 -1.53
C THR A 28 8.08 8.66 -0.67
N ALA A 29 7.72 7.90 0.36
CA ALA A 29 8.69 7.20 1.21
C ALA A 29 9.51 6.18 0.41
N TYR A 30 8.90 5.41 -0.50
CA TYR A 30 9.63 4.50 -1.39
C TYR A 30 10.65 5.21 -2.26
N ILE A 31 10.27 6.33 -2.87
CA ILE A 31 11.17 7.11 -3.73
C ILE A 31 12.35 7.66 -2.90
N ALA A 32 12.05 8.28 -1.76
CA ALA A 32 13.08 8.84 -0.88
C ALA A 32 14.04 7.75 -0.38
N PHE A 33 13.51 6.60 0.01
CA PHE A 33 14.30 5.46 0.45
C PHE A 33 15.17 4.90 -0.67
N PHE A 34 14.62 4.72 -1.88
CA PHE A 34 15.39 4.28 -3.04
C PHE A 34 16.57 5.21 -3.34
N LEU A 35 16.32 6.52 -3.39
CA LEU A 35 17.37 7.51 -3.65
C LEU A 35 18.47 7.47 -2.58
N LEU A 36 18.09 7.35 -1.30
CA LEU A 36 19.03 7.20 -0.21
C LEU A 36 19.90 5.95 -0.37
N MET A 37 19.29 4.81 -0.71
CA MET A 37 20.01 3.55 -0.90
C MET A 37 20.92 3.56 -2.12
N LYS A 38 20.56 4.30 -3.18
CA LYS A 38 21.44 4.50 -4.34
C LYS A 38 22.68 5.30 -3.95
N VAL A 39 22.54 6.39 -3.18
CA VAL A 39 23.68 7.19 -2.70
C VAL A 39 24.62 6.37 -1.81
N LEU A 40 24.08 5.46 -1.01
CA LEU A 40 24.87 4.55 -0.17
C LEU A 40 25.46 3.35 -0.93
N GLY A 41 25.15 3.19 -2.22
CA GLY A 41 25.60 2.03 -3.02
C GLY A 41 24.97 0.70 -2.62
N LEU A 42 23.95 0.69 -1.76
CA LEU A 42 23.31 -0.52 -1.23
C LEU A 42 22.11 -1.00 -2.07
N HIS A 43 21.74 -0.27 -3.11
CA HIS A 43 20.54 -0.52 -3.92
C HIS A 43 20.49 -1.91 -4.60
N GLU A 44 21.62 -2.58 -4.80
CA GLU A 44 21.68 -3.92 -5.41
C GLU A 44 21.38 -5.06 -4.42
N ARG A 45 21.34 -4.78 -3.11
CA ARG A 45 21.08 -5.78 -2.09
C ARG A 45 19.58 -6.08 -2.02
N THR A 46 19.20 -7.34 -2.25
CA THR A 46 17.80 -7.79 -2.14
C THR A 46 17.20 -7.51 -0.75
N GLU A 47 18.03 -7.52 0.31
CA GLU A 47 17.62 -7.25 1.69
C GLU A 47 16.97 -5.86 1.86
N VAL A 48 17.47 -4.87 1.11
CA VAL A 48 17.01 -3.48 1.18
C VAL A 48 15.59 -3.35 0.64
N ALA A 49 15.19 -4.23 -0.30
CA ALA A 49 13.84 -4.21 -0.86
C ALA A 49 12.76 -4.58 0.18
N TYR A 50 13.07 -5.38 1.20
CA TYR A 50 12.11 -5.75 2.26
C TYR A 50 11.67 -4.54 3.10
N VAL A 51 12.49 -3.49 3.18
CA VAL A 51 12.16 -2.26 3.89
C VAL A 51 10.96 -1.55 3.24
N ASN A 52 10.75 -1.69 1.92
CA ASN A 52 9.54 -1.21 1.26
C ASN A 52 8.29 -1.90 1.83
N GLY A 53 8.37 -3.20 2.13
CA GLY A 53 7.29 -3.93 2.80
C GLY A 53 6.93 -3.30 4.16
N ILE A 54 7.92 -2.83 4.92
CA ILE A 54 7.70 -2.18 6.22
C ILE A 54 6.95 -0.85 6.05
N PHE A 55 7.36 -0.01 5.09
CA PHE A 55 6.64 1.24 4.81
C PHE A 55 5.20 0.99 4.37
N LEU A 56 4.95 -0.05 3.57
CA LEU A 56 3.60 -0.43 3.15
C LEU A 56 2.73 -0.80 4.35
N VAL A 57 3.23 -1.70 5.21
CA VAL A 57 2.52 -2.17 6.40
C VAL A 57 2.23 -1.00 7.33
N ALA A 58 3.22 -0.15 7.60
CA ALA A 58 3.04 1.04 8.43
C ALA A 58 1.98 1.99 7.86
N GLY A 59 2.05 2.27 6.55
CA GLY A 59 1.08 3.14 5.86
C GLY A 59 -0.35 2.61 5.95
N ILE A 60 -0.54 1.31 5.72
CA ILE A 60 -1.86 0.66 5.80
C ILE A 60 -2.40 0.67 7.24
N ILE A 61 -1.57 0.39 8.24
CA ILE A 61 -1.97 0.43 9.66
C ILE A 61 -2.42 1.85 10.05
N LEU A 62 -1.67 2.87 9.65
CA LEU A 62 -2.03 4.27 9.92
C LEU A 62 -3.32 4.68 9.21
N ALA A 63 -3.50 4.26 7.95
CA ALA A 63 -4.71 4.49 7.19
C ALA A 63 -5.94 3.84 7.85
N LEU A 64 -5.82 2.59 8.28
CA LEU A 64 -6.90 1.88 8.99
C LEU A 64 -7.19 2.50 10.35
N ARG A 65 -6.17 2.95 11.09
CA ARG A 65 -6.35 3.64 12.37
C ARG A 65 -7.10 4.96 12.22
N GLU A 66 -6.75 5.74 11.19
CA GLU A 66 -7.45 6.99 10.88
C GLU A 66 -8.90 6.71 10.48
N TYR A 67 -9.13 5.71 9.63
CA TYR A 67 -10.49 5.29 9.24
C TYR A 67 -11.33 4.86 10.45
N LYS A 68 -10.76 4.05 11.35
CA LYS A 68 -11.41 3.64 12.59
C LYS A 68 -11.83 4.83 13.46
N ARG A 69 -11.01 5.88 13.52
CA ARG A 69 -11.28 7.10 14.30
C ARG A 69 -12.44 7.90 13.72
N VAL A 70 -12.54 8.01 12.39
CA VAL A 70 -13.62 8.76 11.74
C VAL A 70 -14.95 8.00 11.67
N THR A 71 -14.92 6.67 11.77
CA THR A 71 -16.11 5.79 11.65
C THR A 71 -16.55 5.22 13.01
N GLN A 72 -16.44 6.00 14.09
CA GLN A 72 -16.92 5.64 15.44
C GLN A 72 -16.42 4.25 15.91
N ASN A 73 -15.15 3.95 15.68
CA ASN A 73 -14.48 2.72 16.09
C ASN A 73 -14.94 1.43 15.37
N ARG A 74 -15.70 1.55 14.27
CA ARG A 74 -16.12 0.43 13.42
C ARG A 74 -15.35 0.42 12.11
N ILE A 75 -14.98 -0.78 11.66
CA ILE A 75 -14.37 -1.01 10.35
C ILE A 75 -15.18 -2.09 9.63
N ASP A 76 -15.91 -1.72 8.59
CA ASP A 76 -16.62 -2.67 7.74
C ASP A 76 -15.67 -3.35 6.75
N TYR A 77 -16.03 -4.56 6.29
CA TYR A 77 -15.17 -5.41 5.44
C TYR A 77 -14.71 -4.73 4.15
N LEU A 78 -15.64 -4.12 3.41
CA LEU A 78 -15.32 -3.48 2.13
C LEU A 78 -14.38 -2.27 2.32
N PRO A 79 -14.67 -1.30 3.21
CA PRO A 79 -13.73 -0.21 3.50
C PRO A 79 -12.35 -0.65 3.97
N GLY A 80 -12.27 -1.63 4.88
CA GLY A 80 -10.98 -2.09 5.41
C GLY A 80 -10.10 -2.74 4.35
N LEU A 81 -10.68 -3.60 3.51
CA LEU A 81 -9.99 -4.19 2.37
C LEU A 81 -9.62 -3.11 1.32
N GLY A 82 -10.55 -2.21 1.04
CA GLY A 82 -10.39 -1.11 0.10
C GLY A 82 -9.26 -0.15 0.47
N ILE A 83 -9.03 0.10 1.77
CA ILE A 83 -7.90 0.90 2.25
C ILE A 83 -6.57 0.22 1.90
N GLY A 84 -6.43 -1.07 2.18
CA GLY A 84 -5.23 -1.83 1.83
C GLY A 84 -4.96 -1.82 0.34
N PHE A 85 -6.00 -2.09 -0.46
CA PHE A 85 -5.94 -2.07 -1.91
C PHE A 85 -5.55 -0.69 -2.46
N LEU A 86 -6.27 0.38 -2.10
CA LEU A 86 -6.01 1.71 -2.65
C LEU A 86 -4.66 2.29 -2.21
N THR A 87 -4.29 2.11 -0.94
CA THR A 87 -2.99 2.57 -0.43
C THR A 87 -1.86 1.94 -1.24
N SER A 88 -1.93 0.63 -1.42
CA SER A 88 -0.88 -0.12 -2.12
C SER A 88 -0.87 0.09 -3.63
N LEU A 89 -2.03 0.18 -4.28
CA LEU A 89 -2.15 0.49 -5.69
C LEU A 89 -1.52 1.86 -5.99
N VAL A 90 -1.91 2.90 -5.25
CA VAL A 90 -1.40 4.26 -5.45
C VAL A 90 0.10 4.33 -5.20
N SER A 91 0.59 3.75 -4.10
CA SER A 91 2.04 3.76 -3.81
C SER A 91 2.85 3.01 -4.88
N SER A 92 2.32 1.91 -5.41
CA SER A 92 3.03 1.09 -6.39
C SER A 92 3.03 1.71 -7.78
N VAL A 93 1.95 2.38 -8.18
CA VAL A 93 1.92 3.18 -9.41
C VAL A 93 2.93 4.32 -9.35
N ILE A 94 3.00 5.04 -8.23
CA ILE A 94 3.99 6.10 -8.02
C ILE A 94 5.42 5.55 -8.15
N LEU A 95 5.71 4.43 -7.48
CA LEU A 95 7.03 3.80 -7.55
C LEU A 95 7.37 3.33 -8.96
N ALA A 96 6.43 2.68 -9.65
CA ALA A 96 6.64 2.19 -11.00
C ALA A 96 6.90 3.33 -12.00
N LEU A 97 6.11 4.42 -11.93
CA LEU A 97 6.33 5.61 -12.76
C LEU A 97 7.68 6.25 -12.46
N PHE A 98 8.07 6.32 -11.19
CA PHE A 98 9.39 6.81 -10.80
C PHE A 98 10.50 5.96 -11.39
N PHE A 99 10.43 4.63 -11.33
CA PHE A 99 11.46 3.75 -11.91
C PHE A 99 11.55 3.85 -13.44
N ILE A 100 10.42 3.99 -14.13
CA ILE A 100 10.42 4.23 -15.58
C ILE A 100 11.13 5.54 -15.90
N GLY A 101 10.76 6.63 -15.22
CA GLY A 101 11.40 7.92 -15.39
C GLY A 101 12.90 7.88 -15.04
N TYR A 102 13.24 7.27 -13.90
CA TYR A 102 14.62 7.15 -13.42
C TYR A 102 15.50 6.35 -14.39
N SER A 103 14.96 5.31 -15.02
CA SER A 103 15.67 4.52 -16.05
C SER A 103 16.08 5.33 -17.27
N THR A 104 15.45 6.49 -17.53
CA THR A 104 15.88 7.37 -18.63
C THR A 104 17.12 8.20 -18.28
N PHE A 105 17.39 8.41 -17.00
CA PHE A 105 18.52 9.19 -16.51
C PHE A 105 19.73 8.32 -16.15
N ASP A 106 19.49 7.13 -15.61
CA ASP A 106 20.52 6.19 -15.17
C ASP A 106 20.51 4.93 -16.05
N LYS A 107 21.48 4.86 -16.98
CA LYS A 107 21.65 3.73 -17.90
C LYS A 107 22.09 2.45 -17.18
N GLU A 108 22.83 2.58 -16.07
CA GLU A 108 23.24 1.44 -15.25
C GLU A 108 22.00 0.84 -14.60
N PHE A 109 21.15 1.65 -13.96
CA PHE A 109 19.87 1.20 -13.41
C PHE A 109 18.96 0.59 -14.47
N ALA A 110 18.82 1.25 -15.63
CA ALA A 110 18.03 0.71 -16.74
C ALA A 110 18.55 -0.65 -17.19
N SER A 111 19.87 -0.83 -17.26
CA SER A 111 20.46 -2.11 -17.60
C SER A 111 20.14 -3.17 -16.55
N HIS A 112 20.28 -2.90 -15.24
CA HIS A 112 19.96 -3.88 -14.20
C HIS A 112 18.48 -4.26 -14.15
N VAL A 113 17.58 -3.30 -14.37
CA VAL A 113 16.14 -3.56 -14.34
C VAL A 113 15.64 -4.24 -15.63
N MET A 114 16.19 -3.89 -16.79
CA MET A 114 15.80 -4.49 -18.09
C MET A 114 16.53 -5.81 -18.40
N THR A 115 17.73 -6.01 -17.88
CA THR A 115 18.46 -7.29 -17.97
C THR A 115 18.08 -8.27 -16.87
N ALA A 116 17.25 -7.86 -15.89
CA ALA A 116 16.61 -8.76 -14.96
C ALA A 116 15.75 -9.75 -15.75
N ASN A 117 16.33 -10.92 -16.02
CA ASN A 117 15.77 -11.91 -16.91
C ASN A 117 14.81 -12.80 -16.12
N LEU A 118 13.51 -12.49 -16.12
CA LEU A 118 12.52 -13.36 -15.51
C LEU A 118 12.26 -14.52 -16.48
N TYR A 119 12.85 -15.68 -16.21
CA TYR A 119 12.69 -16.90 -17.03
C TYR A 119 13.12 -16.77 -18.50
N GLY A 120 14.15 -15.99 -18.80
CA GLY A 120 14.68 -15.86 -20.18
C GLY A 120 13.96 -14.84 -21.06
N ILE A 121 13.01 -14.08 -20.50
CA ILE A 121 12.27 -13.03 -21.20
C ILE A 121 12.85 -11.66 -20.84
N GLN A 122 13.26 -10.88 -21.85
CA GLN A 122 13.56 -9.46 -21.66
C GLN A 122 12.30 -8.71 -21.24
N LEU A 123 12.32 -8.13 -20.04
CA LEU A 123 11.18 -7.40 -19.54
C LEU A 123 11.04 -6.07 -20.29
N SER A 124 9.93 -5.91 -21.00
CA SER A 124 9.54 -4.61 -21.54
C SER A 124 9.20 -3.64 -20.41
N VAL A 125 9.30 -2.34 -20.70
CA VAL A 125 8.93 -1.26 -19.76
C VAL A 125 7.51 -1.46 -19.19
N LEU A 126 6.58 -1.90 -20.06
CA LEU A 126 5.20 -2.19 -19.65
C LEU A 126 5.13 -3.38 -18.69
N MET A 127 5.90 -4.44 -18.91
CA MET A 127 5.92 -5.59 -17.99
C MET A 127 6.47 -5.21 -16.63
N ILE A 128 7.53 -4.39 -16.56
CA ILE A 128 8.09 -3.90 -15.30
C ILE A 128 7.03 -3.11 -14.52
N PHE A 129 6.34 -2.19 -15.20
CA PHE A 129 5.23 -1.44 -14.61
C PHE A 129 4.17 -2.36 -14.03
N LEU A 130 3.68 -3.30 -14.83
CA LEU A 130 2.62 -4.23 -14.43
C LEU A 130 3.05 -5.12 -13.28
N VAL A 131 4.27 -5.65 -13.29
CA VAL A 131 4.81 -6.49 -12.21
C VAL A 131 4.88 -5.71 -10.91
N ILE A 132 5.42 -4.49 -10.91
CA ILE A 132 5.53 -3.66 -9.70
C ILE A 132 4.14 -3.33 -9.15
N VAL A 133 3.23 -2.87 -10.01
CA VAL A 133 1.88 -2.49 -9.61
C VAL A 133 1.11 -3.70 -9.08
N LEU A 134 1.15 -4.83 -9.80
CA LEU A 134 0.45 -6.05 -9.39
C LEU A 134 1.01 -6.61 -8.10
N HIS A 135 2.34 -6.75 -7.99
CA HIS A 135 3.00 -7.26 -6.79
C HIS A 135 2.66 -6.42 -5.56
N GLY A 136 2.82 -5.11 -5.66
CA GLY A 136 2.55 -4.20 -4.54
C GLY A 136 1.08 -4.18 -4.14
N THR A 137 0.16 -4.18 -5.13
CA THR A 137 -1.29 -4.19 -4.88
C THR A 137 -1.74 -5.49 -4.21
N VAL A 138 -1.25 -6.64 -4.68
CA VAL A 138 -1.56 -7.94 -4.08
C VAL A 138 -1.05 -7.98 -2.63
N ALA A 139 0.22 -7.64 -2.41
CA ALA A 139 0.80 -7.63 -1.07
C ALA A 139 0.02 -6.70 -0.11
N GLY A 140 -0.28 -5.48 -0.55
CA GLY A 140 -1.02 -4.52 0.27
C GLY A 140 -2.48 -4.88 0.52
N THR A 141 -3.13 -5.60 -0.41
CA THR A 141 -4.48 -6.13 -0.18
C THR A 141 -4.47 -7.18 0.93
N PHE A 142 -3.51 -8.11 0.91
CA PHE A 142 -3.34 -9.09 2.00
C PHE A 142 -2.99 -8.42 3.34
N VAL A 143 -2.07 -7.45 3.33
CA VAL A 143 -1.71 -6.69 4.54
C VAL A 143 -2.92 -5.92 5.09
N GLY A 144 -3.70 -5.27 4.22
CA GLY A 144 -4.92 -4.57 4.60
C GLY A 144 -5.94 -5.51 5.23
N PHE A 145 -6.14 -6.68 4.65
CA PHE A 145 -7.00 -7.71 5.23
C PHE A 145 -6.52 -8.14 6.62
N ILE A 146 -5.24 -8.51 6.76
CA ILE A 146 -4.67 -8.97 8.04
C ILE A 146 -4.74 -7.89 9.11
N ALA A 147 -4.32 -6.66 8.77
CA ALA A 147 -4.33 -5.53 9.69
C ALA A 147 -5.76 -5.18 10.12
N MET A 148 -6.72 -5.23 9.20
CA MET A 148 -8.12 -5.03 9.53
C MET A 148 -8.64 -6.09 10.51
N GLN A 149 -8.30 -7.37 10.33
CA GLN A 149 -8.69 -8.42 11.27
C GLN A 149 -8.12 -8.16 12.67
N PHE A 150 -6.90 -7.63 12.75
CA PHE A 150 -6.31 -7.21 14.02
C PHE A 150 -7.13 -6.09 14.69
N PHE A 151 -7.52 -5.04 13.95
CA PHE A 151 -8.32 -3.93 14.49
C PHE A 151 -9.75 -4.29 14.91
N LYS A 152 -10.29 -5.40 14.40
CA LYS A 152 -11.61 -5.93 14.76
C LYS A 152 -11.64 -6.74 16.06
N ARG A 153 -10.49 -7.23 16.56
CA ARG A 153 -10.46 -8.06 17.77
C ARG A 153 -10.97 -7.30 19.01
N PRO A 154 -11.81 -7.91 19.87
CA PRO A 154 -12.41 -7.27 21.04
C PRO A 154 -11.40 -6.68 22.04
N ASP A 155 -10.23 -7.29 22.18
CA ASP A 155 -9.19 -6.87 23.14
C ASP A 155 -8.55 -5.50 22.83
N HIS A 156 -8.83 -4.93 21.65
CA HIS A 156 -8.38 -3.60 21.23
C HIS A 156 -9.55 -2.61 21.08
N GLN A 157 -10.69 -2.92 21.72
CA GLN A 157 -11.68 -1.93 22.09
C GLN A 157 -11.15 -1.27 23.36
N LEU A 158 -10.93 0.06 23.33
CA LEU A 158 -10.72 0.79 24.58
C LEU A 158 -11.99 0.57 25.41
N ARG A 159 -11.87 -0.24 26.47
CA ARG A 159 -12.86 -0.35 27.53
C ARG A 159 -12.91 1.01 28.22
N GLY A 160 -13.76 1.89 27.68
CA GLY A 160 -14.18 3.14 28.31
C GLY A 160 -15.57 2.92 28.90
N ASP A 161 -15.56 2.63 30.19
CA ASP A 161 -16.57 2.93 31.22
C ASP A 161 -18.04 2.65 30.91
N SER A 162 -18.53 1.54 31.47
CA SER A 162 -19.96 1.36 31.74
C SER A 162 -20.22 0.79 33.13
N ASP A 163 -19.36 1.10 34.12
CA ASP A 163 -19.60 0.73 35.52
C ASP A 163 -19.02 1.79 36.48
N VAL A 164 -19.72 2.91 36.67
CA VAL A 164 -20.23 3.49 37.96
C VAL A 164 -21.29 4.53 37.62
#